data_AF-A0AAV4RQW2-F1
#
_entry.id   AF-A0AAV4RQW2-F1
#
_cell.length_a   1.000
_cell.length_b   1.000
_cell.length_c   1.000
_cell.angle_alpha   90.00
_cell.angle_beta   90.00
_cell.angle_gamma   90.00
#
_symmetry.space_group_name_H-M   'P 1'
#
loop_
_entity.id
_entity.type
_entity.pdbx_description
1 polymer ?
#
loop_
_entity_poly.entity_id
_entity_poly.type
_entity_poly.pdbx_seq_one_letter_code
_entity_poly.pdbx_strand_id
1 'polypeptide(L)'
;MLPLGMLALNYSGIMSSYDELSSQSVVKATTRRVDDGQWHSVSLKRSGKSGRVTVDESAVDFITPGNSNQLDLEGPLYVGGVGTSAQGVLIPSELWSGSLRYGYVGCMKDLIINGRTVDIAGVSQKQDSGSIRPACHTPTPQCDSQPCLNNGLCLEGWNHFTCDCSHTSYSGAVCAKDATTLSFDGTQYMKITVLEGPTQAEDIRLRLKTTRPSGLLFATSSEKSSTAMSAALEAGRFKLVLNLGDGNKVFFVGQGLNDDQWHTLHVTRRGQSMDVKSRLGGDF
;
A
#
# COMPACT_ATOMS: atom_id res chain seq x y z
N MET A 1 -23.80 -1.54 7.31
CA MET A 1 -22.43 -1.59 6.75
C MET A 1 -21.82 -2.84 7.34
N LEU A 2 -21.63 -3.86 6.50
CA LEU A 2 -21.37 -5.25 6.91
C LEU A 2 -19.88 -5.46 7.15
N PRO A 3 -19.47 -6.24 8.17
CA PRO A 3 -18.07 -6.47 8.46
C PRO A 3 -17.44 -7.43 7.45
N LEU A 4 -16.37 -7.00 6.77
CA LEU A 4 -15.50 -7.88 6.00
C LEU A 4 -14.46 -8.53 6.92
N GLY A 5 -14.40 -9.87 6.95
CA GLY A 5 -13.27 -10.59 7.53
C GLY A 5 -12.13 -10.62 6.52
N MET A 6 -10.98 -10.00 6.82
CA MET A 6 -9.89 -9.85 5.86
C MET A 6 -8.57 -10.41 6.41
N LEU A 7 -7.77 -11.03 5.54
CA LEU A 7 -6.40 -11.46 5.82
C LEU A 7 -5.46 -10.68 4.91
N ALA A 8 -4.39 -10.11 5.46
CA ALA A 8 -3.38 -9.43 4.66
C ALA A 8 -1.97 -9.66 5.19
N LEU A 9 -1.03 -9.76 4.25
CA LEU A 9 0.38 -9.59 4.51
C LEU A 9 0.68 -8.09 4.59
N ASN A 10 1.33 -7.68 5.68
CA ASN A 10 1.83 -6.33 5.79
C ASN A 10 3.24 -6.20 5.17
N TYR A 11 3.72 -4.97 5.10
CA TYR A 11 5.03 -4.59 4.57
C TYR A 11 6.24 -5.27 5.23
N SER A 12 6.06 -5.83 6.42
CA SER A 12 7.12 -6.53 7.16
C SER A 12 7.07 -8.05 6.93
N GLY A 13 6.29 -8.51 5.95
CA GLY A 13 6.14 -9.94 5.66
C GLY A 13 5.37 -10.70 6.73
N ILE A 14 4.53 -10.00 7.53
CA ILE A 14 3.76 -10.59 8.61
C ILE A 14 2.29 -10.65 8.23
N MET A 15 1.67 -11.82 8.45
CA MET A 15 0.24 -12.01 8.24
C MET A 15 -0.57 -11.45 9.41
N SER A 16 -1.60 -10.66 9.10
CA SER A 16 -2.56 -10.14 10.06
C SER A 16 -3.99 -10.45 9.61
N SER A 17 -4.87 -10.75 10.58
CA SER A 17 -6.31 -10.79 10.35
C SER A 17 -6.98 -9.51 10.85
N TYR A 18 -8.03 -9.09 10.16
CA TYR A 18 -8.78 -7.89 10.43
C TYR A 18 -10.27 -8.22 10.55
N ASP A 19 -10.91 -7.67 11.58
CA ASP A 19 -12.37 -7.66 11.76
C ASP A 19 -12.79 -6.21 12.04
N GLU A 20 -13.81 -5.70 11.35
CA GLU A 20 -14.26 -4.30 11.45
C GLU A 20 -15.10 -4.00 12.71
N LEU A 21 -15.38 -4.99 13.58
CA LEU A 21 -16.32 -4.81 14.69
C LEU A 21 -15.81 -3.94 15.86
N SER A 22 -14.54 -3.51 15.88
CA SER A 22 -14.12 -2.28 16.58
C SER A 22 -12.72 -1.80 16.16
N SER A 23 -12.34 -0.61 16.65
CA SER A 23 -11.06 0.09 16.46
C SER A 23 -9.78 -0.67 16.89
N GLN A 24 -9.85 -1.98 17.15
CA GLN A 24 -8.72 -2.75 17.70
C GLN A 24 -8.64 -4.24 17.31
N SER A 25 -9.22 -4.67 16.19
CA SER A 25 -9.23 -6.10 15.80
C SER A 25 -8.17 -6.50 14.76
N VAL A 26 -6.99 -5.87 14.78
CA VAL A 26 -5.84 -6.35 14.01
C VAL A 26 -5.08 -7.39 14.83
N VAL A 27 -5.16 -8.65 14.43
CA VAL A 27 -4.46 -9.75 15.11
C VAL A 27 -3.23 -10.11 14.29
N LYS A 28 -2.05 -9.91 14.87
CA LYS A 28 -0.79 -10.38 14.31
C LYS A 28 -0.73 -11.91 14.44
N ALA A 29 -0.87 -12.62 13.33
CA ALA A 29 -1.01 -14.08 13.32
C ALA A 29 0.32 -14.82 13.57
N THR A 30 1.45 -14.17 13.26
CA THR A 30 2.80 -14.69 13.48
C THR A 30 3.79 -13.56 13.73
N THR A 31 4.89 -13.85 14.44
CA THR A 31 6.04 -12.94 14.57
C THR A 31 7.12 -13.21 13.53
N ARG A 32 7.07 -14.37 12.86
CA ARG A 32 8.01 -14.73 11.80
C ARG A 32 7.58 -14.10 10.48
N ARG A 33 8.58 -13.79 9.66
CA ARG A 33 8.37 -13.40 8.26
C ARG A 33 7.93 -14.62 7.45
N VAL A 34 6.97 -14.43 6.55
CA VAL A 34 6.43 -15.47 5.65
C VAL A 34 6.58 -15.10 4.18
N ASP A 35 7.42 -14.10 3.89
CA ASP A 35 7.82 -13.68 2.56
C ASP A 35 9.18 -14.27 2.16
N ASP A 36 9.45 -15.51 2.59
CA ASP A 36 10.73 -16.22 2.42
C ASP A 36 10.79 -17.12 1.17
N GLY A 37 9.73 -17.07 0.34
CA GLY A 37 9.60 -17.89 -0.87
C GLY A 37 9.21 -19.35 -0.61
N GLN A 38 8.90 -19.73 0.64
CA GLN A 38 8.40 -21.06 0.98
C GLN A 38 6.87 -21.09 1.03
N TRP A 39 6.32 -22.30 0.96
CA TRP A 39 4.89 -22.51 1.15
C TRP A 39 4.53 -22.40 2.62
N HIS A 40 3.54 -21.56 2.92
CA HIS A 40 2.96 -21.43 4.26
C HIS A 40 1.49 -21.86 4.26
N SER A 41 1.07 -22.51 5.33
CA SER A 41 -0.34 -22.86 5.56
C SER A 41 -1.01 -21.79 6.43
N VAL A 42 -2.14 -21.26 5.98
CA VAL A 42 -2.89 -20.24 6.73
C VAL A 42 -4.32 -20.72 6.93
N SER A 43 -4.79 -20.73 8.18
CA SER A 43 -6.18 -21.02 8.50
C SER A 43 -6.77 -19.98 9.44
N LEU A 44 -8.01 -19.59 9.16
CA LEU A 44 -8.83 -18.73 10.00
C LEU A 44 -10.09 -19.50 10.37
N LYS A 45 -10.29 -19.76 11.67
CA LYS A 45 -11.50 -20.38 12.19
C LYS A 45 -12.18 -19.41 13.14
N ARG A 46 -13.50 -19.26 13.02
CA ARG A 46 -14.30 -18.38 13.89
C ARG A 46 -15.57 -19.10 14.34
N SER A 47 -15.89 -18.99 15.63
CA SER A 47 -17.13 -19.47 16.23
C SER A 47 -17.70 -18.37 17.15
N GLY A 48 -18.78 -17.73 16.71
CA GLY A 48 -19.31 -16.55 17.39
C GLY A 48 -18.29 -15.41 17.37
N LYS A 49 -17.95 -14.89 18.56
CA LYS A 49 -16.92 -13.84 18.72
C LYS A 49 -15.49 -14.38 18.84
N SER A 50 -15.35 -15.67 19.13
CA SER A 50 -14.03 -16.26 19.32
C SER A 50 -13.51 -16.79 18.00
N GLY A 51 -12.24 -16.56 17.72
CA GLY A 51 -11.59 -17.12 16.55
C GLY A 51 -10.14 -17.48 16.84
N ARG A 52 -9.55 -18.20 15.89
CA ARG A 52 -8.15 -18.59 15.88
C ARG A 52 -7.61 -18.36 14.49
N VAL A 53 -6.49 -17.64 14.40
CA VAL A 53 -5.66 -17.61 13.21
C VAL A 53 -4.50 -18.57 13.43
N THR A 54 -4.15 -19.35 12.41
CA THR A 54 -2.98 -20.22 12.44
C THR A 54 -2.18 -20.02 11.17
N VAL A 55 -0.88 -19.78 11.34
CA VAL A 55 0.12 -19.69 10.27
C VAL A 55 1.18 -20.73 10.57
N ASP A 56 1.24 -21.76 9.74
CA ASP A 56 2.02 -22.98 9.97
C ASP A 56 1.71 -23.59 11.35
N GLU A 57 2.69 -23.58 12.26
CA GLU A 57 2.56 -24.05 13.64
C GLU A 57 2.17 -22.94 14.63
N SER A 58 2.23 -21.67 14.21
CA SER A 58 1.92 -20.53 15.07
C SER A 58 0.42 -20.27 15.10
N ALA A 59 -0.19 -20.35 16.27
CA ALA A 59 -1.61 -20.08 16.46
C ALA A 59 -1.85 -18.92 17.43
N VAL A 60 -2.77 -18.04 17.07
CA VAL A 60 -3.20 -16.91 17.91
C VAL A 60 -4.72 -16.91 18.01
N ASP A 61 -5.21 -17.00 19.24
CA ASP A 61 -6.63 -16.84 19.55
C ASP A 61 -7.00 -15.37 19.65
N PHE A 62 -8.22 -15.03 19.21
CA PHE A 62 -8.75 -13.68 19.27
C PHE A 62 -10.23 -13.66 19.62
N ILE A 63 -10.68 -12.50 20.11
CA ILE A 63 -12.08 -12.23 20.41
C ILE A 63 -12.47 -10.95 19.69
N THR A 64 -13.56 -11.02 18.92
CA THR A 64 -14.09 -9.87 18.18
C THR A 64 -14.88 -8.99 19.13
N PRO A 65 -14.54 -7.70 19.24
CA PRO A 65 -15.25 -6.74 20.09
C PRO A 65 -16.65 -6.41 19.53
N GLY A 66 -17.46 -5.68 20.30
CA GLY A 66 -18.83 -5.31 19.90
C GLY A 66 -19.90 -6.37 20.22
N ASN A 67 -21.14 -6.14 19.78
CA ASN A 67 -22.30 -6.99 20.12
C ASN A 67 -22.67 -8.01 19.05
N SER A 68 -22.12 -7.88 17.82
CA SER A 68 -22.41 -8.84 16.74
C SER A 68 -21.61 -10.12 16.91
N ASN A 69 -22.24 -11.26 16.63
CA ASN A 69 -21.62 -12.58 16.61
C ASN A 69 -21.56 -13.17 15.20
N GLN A 70 -22.10 -12.47 14.21
CA GLN A 70 -22.23 -12.93 12.83
C GLN A 70 -21.34 -12.08 11.92
N LEU A 71 -20.72 -12.76 10.96
CA LEU A 71 -20.00 -12.16 9.84
C LEU A 71 -20.87 -12.41 8.61
N ASP A 72 -21.33 -11.35 7.97
CA ASP A 72 -22.08 -11.48 6.73
C ASP A 72 -21.09 -11.43 5.55
N LEU A 73 -21.11 -12.48 4.74
CA LEU A 73 -20.25 -12.62 3.57
C LEU A 73 -21.03 -12.37 2.27
N GLU A 74 -22.19 -11.71 2.35
CA GLU A 74 -22.95 -11.32 1.16
C GLU A 74 -22.11 -10.43 0.23
N GLY A 75 -21.87 -10.93 -0.99
CA GLY A 75 -21.09 -10.24 -2.03
C GLY A 75 -19.90 -11.05 -2.54
N PRO A 76 -19.04 -10.42 -3.37
CA PRO A 76 -17.86 -11.07 -3.92
C PRO A 76 -16.75 -11.22 -2.85
N LEU A 77 -16.13 -12.40 -2.83
CA LEU A 77 -14.86 -12.62 -2.13
C LEU A 77 -13.70 -12.25 -3.05
N TYR A 78 -12.88 -11.29 -2.63
CA TYR A 78 -11.67 -10.89 -3.35
C TYR A 78 -10.45 -11.67 -2.85
N VAL A 79 -9.66 -12.22 -3.77
CA VAL A 79 -8.42 -12.94 -3.48
C VAL A 79 -7.29 -12.30 -4.29
N GLY A 80 -6.16 -12.02 -3.65
CA GLY A 80 -5.01 -11.39 -4.30
C GLY A 80 -5.09 -9.86 -4.45
N GLY A 81 -6.28 -9.26 -4.43
CA GLY A 81 -6.47 -7.82 -4.46
C GLY A 81 -7.90 -7.45 -4.87
N VAL A 82 -8.22 -6.16 -4.82
CA VAL A 82 -9.57 -5.64 -5.17
C VAL A 82 -9.65 -5.06 -6.59
N GLY A 83 -8.53 -5.05 -7.34
CA GLY A 83 -8.46 -4.51 -8.69
C GLY A 83 -8.67 -2.99 -8.80
N THR A 84 -8.71 -2.49 -10.04
CA THR A 84 -8.99 -1.07 -10.36
C THR A 84 -10.48 -0.73 -10.32
N SER A 85 -11.35 -1.75 -10.40
CA SER A 85 -12.81 -1.62 -10.35
C SER A 85 -13.37 -1.64 -8.92
N ALA A 86 -12.59 -1.16 -7.95
CA ALA A 86 -12.97 -1.08 -6.54
C ALA A 86 -14.03 -0.01 -6.25
N GLN A 87 -14.68 0.58 -7.27
CA GLN A 87 -15.80 1.48 -7.06
C GLN A 87 -16.87 0.78 -6.21
N GLY A 88 -17.11 1.32 -5.02
CA GLY A 88 -18.08 0.79 -4.05
C GLY A 88 -17.53 -0.27 -3.09
N VAL A 89 -16.28 -0.72 -3.22
CA VAL A 89 -15.64 -1.59 -2.22
C VAL A 89 -15.09 -0.70 -1.10
N LEU A 90 -15.68 -0.79 0.08
CA LEU A 90 -15.17 -0.14 1.28
C LEU A 90 -14.05 -1.00 1.86
N ILE A 91 -12.84 -0.43 1.91
CA ILE A 91 -11.71 -1.05 2.60
C ILE A 91 -11.50 -0.31 3.92
N PRO A 92 -11.53 -1.00 5.07
CA PRO A 92 -11.25 -0.36 6.35
C PRO A 92 -9.85 0.26 6.38
N SER A 93 -9.75 1.43 7.00
CA SER A 93 -8.51 2.21 7.07
C SER A 93 -7.38 1.48 7.82
N GLU A 94 -7.76 0.53 8.67
CA GLU A 94 -6.90 -0.37 9.44
C GLU A 94 -6.16 -1.35 8.54
N LEU A 95 -6.76 -1.75 7.41
CA LEU A 95 -6.16 -2.67 6.44
C LEU A 95 -5.24 -1.92 5.47
N TRP A 96 -4.05 -1.57 5.94
CA TRP A 96 -3.13 -0.69 5.19
C TRP A 96 -2.78 -1.19 3.79
N SER A 97 -2.53 -2.49 3.60
CA SER A 97 -2.23 -3.03 2.27
C SER A 97 -3.40 -2.83 1.31
N GLY A 98 -4.64 -2.97 1.79
CA GLY A 98 -5.84 -2.70 1.01
C GLY A 98 -6.05 -1.21 0.74
N SER A 99 -5.94 -0.35 1.76
CA SER A 99 -6.13 1.10 1.62
C SER A 99 -5.10 1.74 0.70
N LEU A 100 -3.87 1.21 0.70
CA LEU A 100 -2.79 1.64 -0.19
C LEU A 100 -2.80 0.90 -1.55
N ARG A 101 -3.79 0.03 -1.78
CA ARG A 101 -3.97 -0.77 -3.02
C ARG A 101 -2.78 -1.65 -3.37
N TYR A 102 -2.07 -2.13 -2.37
CA TYR A 102 -0.99 -3.11 -2.51
C TYR A 102 -1.58 -4.52 -2.59
N GLY A 103 -1.88 -4.94 -3.82
CA GLY A 103 -2.28 -6.30 -4.14
C GLY A 103 -1.17 -7.32 -3.83
N TYR A 104 -1.56 -8.54 -3.52
CA TYR A 104 -0.64 -9.64 -3.31
C TYR A 104 -0.01 -10.09 -4.62
N VAL A 105 1.30 -10.32 -4.58
CA VAL A 105 2.07 -10.92 -5.66
C VAL A 105 2.75 -12.17 -5.10
N GLY A 106 2.43 -13.32 -5.66
CA GLY A 106 2.89 -14.61 -5.14
C GLY A 106 2.01 -15.75 -5.62
N CYS A 107 2.07 -16.87 -4.93
CA CYS A 107 1.30 -18.07 -5.25
C CYS A 107 0.30 -18.42 -4.15
N MET A 108 -0.88 -18.89 -4.55
CA MET A 108 -1.89 -19.44 -3.64
C MET A 108 -2.38 -20.78 -4.18
N LYS A 109 -2.68 -21.71 -3.29
CA LYS A 109 -3.32 -23.00 -3.59
C LYS A 109 -4.21 -23.43 -2.44
N ASP A 110 -5.02 -24.47 -2.66
CA ASP A 110 -5.81 -25.14 -1.62
C ASP A 110 -6.78 -24.19 -0.87
N LEU A 111 -7.43 -23.27 -1.59
CA LEU A 111 -8.46 -22.39 -1.02
C LEU A 111 -9.67 -23.22 -0.57
N ILE A 112 -9.94 -23.23 0.73
CA ILE A 112 -11.05 -23.95 1.35
C ILE A 112 -11.93 -22.95 2.11
N ILE A 113 -13.22 -22.90 1.76
CA ILE A 113 -14.21 -22.04 2.41
C ILE A 113 -15.26 -22.93 3.06
N ASN A 114 -15.40 -22.84 4.39
CA ASN A 114 -16.35 -23.64 5.16
C ASN A 114 -16.25 -25.16 4.87
N GLY A 115 -15.02 -25.67 4.70
CA GLY A 115 -14.74 -27.07 4.39
C GLY A 115 -14.93 -27.47 2.93
N ARG A 116 -15.33 -26.55 2.05
CA ARG A 116 -15.46 -26.79 0.60
C ARG A 116 -14.25 -26.27 -0.14
N THR A 117 -13.62 -27.12 -0.95
CA THR A 117 -12.53 -26.72 -1.84
C THR A 117 -13.06 -25.84 -2.97
N VAL A 118 -12.31 -24.80 -3.31
CA VAL A 118 -12.61 -23.89 -4.41
C VAL A 118 -11.62 -24.12 -5.55
N ASP A 119 -12.13 -24.35 -6.76
CA ASP A 119 -11.31 -24.42 -7.97
C ASP A 119 -10.87 -23.00 -8.41
N ILE A 120 -9.80 -22.50 -7.79
CA ILE A 120 -9.27 -21.16 -8.05
C ILE A 120 -8.72 -21.00 -9.47
N ALA A 121 -8.26 -22.07 -10.11
CA ALA A 121 -7.78 -22.03 -11.49
C ALA A 121 -8.97 -21.88 -12.45
N GLY A 122 -10.01 -22.69 -12.29
CA GLY A 122 -11.22 -22.58 -13.11
C GLY A 122 -11.97 -21.25 -12.92
N VAL A 123 -12.01 -20.72 -11.69
CA VAL A 123 -12.64 -19.41 -11.43
C VAL A 123 -11.85 -18.26 -12.06
N SER A 124 -10.52 -18.24 -11.91
CA SER A 124 -9.68 -17.16 -12.47
C SER A 124 -9.67 -17.15 -14.00
N GLN A 125 -9.68 -18.32 -14.65
CA GLN A 125 -9.76 -18.43 -16.11
C GLN A 125 -11.07 -17.86 -16.67
N LYS A 126 -12.20 -18.08 -15.99
CA LYS A 126 -13.51 -17.56 -16.42
C LYS A 126 -13.62 -16.03 -16.30
N GLN A 127 -12.82 -15.42 -15.43
CA GLN A 127 -12.83 -13.97 -15.18
C GLN A 127 -11.85 -13.19 -16.08
N ASP A 128 -11.11 -13.89 -16.93
CA ASP A 128 -10.26 -13.38 -18.00
C ASP A 128 -9.44 -12.13 -17.65
N SER A 129 -8.45 -12.30 -16.78
CA SER A 129 -7.47 -11.23 -16.51
C SER A 129 -6.24 -11.28 -17.43
N GLY A 130 -6.03 -12.36 -18.19
CA GLY A 130 -4.77 -12.68 -18.90
C GLY A 130 -3.50 -12.73 -18.03
N SER A 131 -3.61 -12.34 -16.76
CA SER A 131 -2.52 -11.97 -15.86
C SER A 131 -2.35 -12.98 -14.73
N ILE A 132 -3.41 -13.72 -14.37
CA ILE A 132 -3.36 -14.83 -13.42
C ILE A 132 -3.01 -16.11 -14.18
N ARG A 133 -1.84 -16.68 -13.90
CA ARG A 133 -1.39 -17.96 -14.47
C ARG A 133 -1.77 -19.12 -13.54
N PRO A 134 -2.35 -20.23 -14.05
CA PRO A 134 -2.69 -21.40 -13.24
C PRO A 134 -1.45 -22.27 -12.95
N ALA A 135 -0.32 -21.64 -12.63
CA ALA A 135 0.94 -22.30 -12.37
C ALA A 135 1.77 -21.45 -11.40
N CYS A 136 2.47 -22.13 -10.49
CA CYS A 136 3.44 -21.52 -9.59
C CYS A 136 4.78 -22.22 -9.78
N HIS A 137 5.60 -21.68 -10.69
CA HIS A 137 6.97 -22.10 -10.89
C HIS A 137 7.93 -21.06 -10.34
N THR A 138 9.15 -21.48 -10.03
CA THR A 138 10.24 -20.58 -9.68
C THR A 138 10.33 -19.47 -10.73
N PRO A 139 10.34 -18.19 -10.33
CA PRO A 139 10.35 -17.10 -11.30
C PRO A 139 11.53 -17.23 -12.26
N THR A 140 11.25 -17.13 -13.55
CA THR A 140 12.31 -16.83 -14.52
C THR A 140 12.68 -15.36 -14.36
N PRO A 141 13.97 -14.97 -14.48
CA PRO A 141 14.34 -13.56 -14.43
C PRO A 141 13.58 -12.77 -15.49
N GLN A 142 12.76 -11.82 -15.06
CA GLN A 142 11.95 -11.00 -15.94
C GLN A 142 12.77 -9.84 -16.53
N CYS A 143 13.77 -9.36 -15.79
CA CYS A 143 14.60 -8.23 -16.21
C CYS A 143 15.56 -8.55 -17.37
N ASP A 144 15.85 -9.82 -17.66
CA ASP A 144 16.69 -10.24 -18.79
C ASP A 144 16.10 -9.80 -20.14
N SER A 145 14.78 -9.68 -20.22
CA SER A 145 14.07 -9.18 -21.41
C SER A 145 14.20 -7.67 -21.62
N GLN A 146 14.86 -6.96 -20.70
CA GLN A 146 15.00 -5.49 -20.67
C GLN A 146 13.67 -4.75 -20.87
N PRO A 147 12.66 -5.02 -20.01
CA PRO A 147 11.32 -4.49 -20.23
C PRO A 147 11.19 -2.99 -19.93
N CYS A 148 12.13 -2.41 -19.20
CA CYS A 148 12.12 -1.00 -18.81
C CYS A 148 12.75 -0.12 -19.89
N LEU A 149 11.95 0.77 -20.47
CA LEU A 149 12.40 1.69 -21.53
C LEU A 149 13.12 2.91 -20.95
N ASN A 150 13.73 3.70 -21.83
CA ASN A 150 14.31 5.00 -21.50
C ASN A 150 15.31 4.99 -20.33
N ASN A 151 16.10 3.92 -20.23
CA ASN A 151 17.07 3.68 -19.15
C ASN A 151 16.43 3.59 -17.75
N GLY A 152 15.15 3.20 -17.66
CA GLY A 152 14.55 2.81 -16.40
C GLY A 152 15.26 1.59 -15.80
N LEU A 153 15.44 1.58 -14.49
CA LEU A 153 16.06 0.47 -13.78
C LEU A 153 15.03 -0.66 -13.62
N CYS A 154 15.36 -1.85 -14.13
CA CYS A 154 14.52 -3.03 -13.92
C CYS A 154 14.81 -3.67 -12.55
N LEU A 155 13.77 -3.87 -11.76
CA LEU A 155 13.80 -4.54 -10.47
C LEU A 155 13.09 -5.89 -10.60
N GLU A 156 13.79 -6.97 -10.26
CA GLU A 156 13.26 -8.32 -10.30
C GLU A 156 12.24 -8.55 -9.19
N GLY A 157 11.15 -9.24 -9.51
CA GLY A 157 10.06 -9.55 -8.59
C GLY A 157 9.55 -10.99 -8.75
N TRP A 158 8.53 -11.36 -7.98
CA TRP A 158 7.97 -12.71 -8.07
C TRP A 158 7.11 -12.87 -9.32
N ASN A 159 7.69 -13.47 -10.38
CA ASN A 159 7.05 -13.63 -11.69
C ASN A 159 6.56 -12.30 -12.31
N HIS A 160 7.20 -11.19 -11.93
CA HIS A 160 7.01 -9.87 -12.54
C HIS A 160 8.30 -9.06 -12.41
N PHE A 161 8.36 -7.95 -13.14
CA PHE A 161 9.36 -6.92 -12.94
C PHE A 161 8.67 -5.62 -12.49
N THR A 162 9.43 -4.73 -11.88
CA THR A 162 9.03 -3.33 -11.68
C THR A 162 10.06 -2.45 -12.35
N CYS A 163 9.61 -1.42 -13.08
CA CYS A 163 10.51 -0.41 -13.62
C CYS A 163 10.57 0.80 -12.71
N ASP A 164 11.77 1.11 -12.24
CA ASP A 164 12.06 2.37 -11.58
C ASP A 164 12.42 3.44 -12.63
N CYS A 165 11.46 4.32 -12.90
CA CYS A 165 11.55 5.39 -13.89
C CYS A 165 12.02 6.73 -13.30
N SER A 166 12.24 6.78 -12.00
CA SER A 166 12.48 8.00 -11.22
C SER A 166 13.78 8.75 -11.53
N HIS A 167 14.76 8.09 -12.12
CA HIS A 167 15.98 8.73 -12.64
C HIS A 167 15.80 9.25 -14.08
N THR A 168 14.64 9.00 -14.68
CA THR A 168 14.32 9.35 -16.06
C THR A 168 13.31 10.51 -16.11
N SER A 169 13.07 11.03 -17.31
CA SER A 169 11.98 11.96 -17.61
C SER A 169 10.67 11.23 -18.00
N TYR A 170 10.58 9.93 -17.74
CA TYR A 170 9.48 9.08 -18.14
C TYR A 170 8.79 8.44 -16.92
N SER A 171 7.62 7.86 -17.17
CA SER A 171 6.69 7.30 -16.20
C SER A 171 5.90 6.13 -16.79
N GLY A 172 5.07 5.51 -15.95
CA GLY A 172 4.29 4.32 -16.29
C GLY A 172 5.05 3.02 -16.02
N ALA A 173 4.36 1.89 -16.15
CA ALA A 173 4.85 0.57 -15.71
C ALA A 173 6.18 0.12 -16.36
N VAL A 174 6.51 0.66 -17.54
CA VAL A 174 7.71 0.33 -18.32
C VAL A 174 8.50 1.59 -18.72
N CYS A 175 8.25 2.73 -18.07
CA CYS A 175 8.90 4.02 -18.38
C CYS A 175 8.73 4.50 -19.83
N ALA A 176 7.61 4.16 -20.48
CA ALA A 176 7.35 4.50 -21.88
C ALA A 176 6.68 5.86 -22.09
N LYS A 177 6.07 6.44 -21.05
CA LYS A 177 5.27 7.67 -21.14
C LYS A 177 6.06 8.85 -20.58
N ASP A 178 5.98 10.02 -21.19
CA ASP A 178 6.60 11.21 -20.59
C ASP A 178 6.05 11.49 -19.19
N ALA A 179 6.93 11.77 -18.24
CA ALA A 179 6.53 12.15 -16.90
C ALA A 179 5.86 13.53 -16.94
N THR A 180 4.60 13.59 -16.54
CA THR A 180 3.87 14.86 -16.47
C THR A 180 4.54 15.78 -15.46
N THR A 181 5.03 16.92 -15.93
CA THR A 181 5.67 17.95 -15.11
C THR A 181 4.79 19.19 -15.07
N LEU A 182 4.66 19.79 -13.89
CA LEU A 182 3.93 21.04 -13.69
C LEU A 182 4.93 22.13 -13.29
N SER A 183 4.77 23.32 -13.89
CA SER A 183 5.54 24.50 -13.53
C SER A 183 4.68 25.44 -12.69
N PHE A 184 5.26 25.97 -11.61
CA PHE A 184 4.61 26.91 -10.71
C PHE A 184 5.47 28.18 -10.59
N ASP A 185 4.87 29.34 -10.81
CA ASP A 185 5.56 30.64 -10.71
C ASP A 185 5.50 31.27 -9.30
N GLY A 186 4.75 30.65 -8.39
CA GLY A 186 4.50 31.12 -7.03
C GLY A 186 3.11 31.72 -6.80
N THR A 187 2.28 31.85 -7.84
CA THR A 187 0.89 32.35 -7.76
C THR A 187 -0.15 31.29 -8.10
N GLN A 188 0.28 30.18 -8.71
CA GLN A 188 -0.58 29.09 -9.16
C GLN A 188 -0.76 28.01 -8.09
N TYR A 189 -1.83 27.24 -8.18
CA TYR A 189 -2.09 26.09 -7.33
C TYR A 189 -2.80 24.96 -8.08
N MET A 190 -2.70 23.75 -7.55
CA MET A 190 -3.46 22.58 -7.99
C MET A 190 -4.18 21.99 -6.78
N LYS A 191 -5.44 21.57 -6.97
CA LYS A 191 -6.23 20.89 -5.94
C LYS A 191 -6.67 19.52 -6.44
N ILE A 192 -6.46 18.51 -5.62
CA ILE A 192 -6.98 17.15 -5.82
C ILE A 192 -8.04 16.91 -4.76
N THR A 193 -9.25 16.55 -5.17
CA THR A 193 -10.31 16.13 -4.26
C THR A 193 -10.17 14.63 -4.03
N VAL A 194 -9.68 14.25 -2.85
CA VAL A 194 -9.61 12.85 -2.44
C VAL A 194 -11.00 12.42 -1.97
N LEU A 195 -11.56 11.40 -2.62
CA LEU A 195 -12.87 10.83 -2.28
C LEU A 195 -12.79 9.74 -1.20
N GLU A 196 -11.58 9.39 -0.79
CA GLU A 196 -11.33 8.38 0.23
C GLU A 196 -11.58 8.96 1.64
N GLY A 197 -12.03 8.11 2.56
CA GLY A 197 -12.28 8.48 3.96
C GLY A 197 -11.00 8.74 4.75
N PRO A 198 -11.09 8.87 6.09
CA PRO A 198 -9.89 8.99 6.92
C PRO A 198 -8.95 7.79 6.73
N THR A 199 -7.65 8.06 6.61
CA THR A 199 -6.60 7.06 6.36
C THR A 199 -5.73 6.84 7.60
N GLN A 200 -5.22 5.60 7.76
CA GLN A 200 -4.22 5.29 8.80
C GLN A 200 -2.82 5.00 8.23
N ALA A 201 -2.68 5.01 6.90
CA ALA A 201 -1.41 4.81 6.23
C ALA A 201 -1.36 5.59 4.91
N GLU A 202 -0.19 6.15 4.60
CA GLU A 202 0.08 6.84 3.34
C GLU A 202 1.45 6.44 2.78
N ASP A 203 1.58 6.53 1.46
CA ASP A 203 2.83 6.44 0.71
C ASP A 203 2.83 7.59 -0.31
N ILE A 204 3.51 8.69 0.04
CA ILE A 204 3.52 9.92 -0.75
C ILE A 204 4.91 10.08 -1.33
N ARG A 205 5.00 10.16 -2.67
CA ARG A 205 6.23 10.42 -3.39
C ARG A 205 6.04 11.64 -4.28
N LEU A 206 6.99 12.56 -4.23
CA LEU A 206 7.01 13.71 -5.13
C LEU A 206 8.44 14.03 -5.56
N ARG A 207 8.57 14.53 -6.78
CA ARG A 207 9.84 15.04 -7.32
C ARG A 207 9.75 16.55 -7.46
N LEU A 208 10.80 17.25 -7.04
CA LEU A 208 10.88 18.71 -7.16
C LEU A 208 12.22 19.15 -7.74
N LYS A 209 12.20 20.33 -8.37
CA LYS A 209 13.37 21.06 -8.86
C LYS A 209 13.11 22.55 -8.63
N THR A 210 14.00 23.24 -7.92
CA THR A 210 13.81 24.66 -7.61
C THR A 210 15.14 25.33 -7.25
N THR A 211 15.17 26.66 -7.34
CA THR A 211 16.25 27.51 -6.78
C THR A 211 15.80 28.24 -5.50
N ARG A 212 14.49 28.24 -5.19
CA ARG A 212 13.96 28.90 -4.00
C ARG A 212 14.20 28.04 -2.75
N PRO A 213 14.76 28.61 -1.67
CA PRO A 213 15.04 27.84 -0.45
C PRO A 213 13.78 27.57 0.40
N SER A 214 12.65 28.24 0.09
CA SER A 214 11.40 28.09 0.84
C SER A 214 10.19 28.13 -0.09
N GLY A 215 9.16 27.33 0.22
CA GLY A 215 7.90 27.27 -0.53
C GLY A 215 7.02 26.09 -0.13
N LEU A 216 5.70 26.26 -0.18
CA LEU A 216 4.74 25.18 0.07
C LEU A 216 4.82 24.12 -1.03
N LEU A 217 4.81 22.84 -0.65
CA LEU A 217 4.78 21.71 -1.59
C LEU A 217 3.39 21.07 -1.64
N PHE A 218 2.85 20.69 -0.48
CA PHE A 218 1.47 20.21 -0.39
C PHE A 218 0.91 20.47 1.01
N ALA A 219 -0.42 20.50 1.10
CA ALA A 219 -1.15 20.51 2.37
C ALA A 219 -2.48 19.78 2.19
N THR A 220 -2.82 18.95 3.17
CA THR A 220 -4.15 18.34 3.27
C THR A 220 -5.05 19.22 4.14
N SER A 221 -6.32 19.33 3.78
CA SER A 221 -7.33 20.03 4.59
C SER A 221 -8.58 19.17 4.70
N SER A 222 -9.21 19.16 5.87
CA SER A 222 -10.51 18.52 6.10
C SER A 222 -11.47 19.51 6.73
N GLU A 223 -12.71 19.55 6.24
CA GLU A 223 -13.79 20.33 6.87
C GLU A 223 -14.32 19.66 8.15
N LYS A 224 -14.01 18.37 8.34
CA LYS A 224 -14.53 17.53 9.43
C LYS A 224 -13.54 17.34 10.58
N SER A 225 -12.28 17.72 10.39
CA SER A 225 -11.20 17.43 11.32
C SER A 225 -10.11 18.49 11.26
N SER A 226 -9.48 18.78 12.39
CA SER A 226 -8.27 19.61 12.46
C SER A 226 -6.99 18.85 12.09
N THR A 227 -7.08 17.55 11.80
CA THR A 227 -5.93 16.74 11.39
C THR A 227 -5.44 17.14 10.02
N ALA A 228 -4.13 17.34 9.89
CA ALA A 228 -3.52 17.79 8.66
C ALA A 228 -2.09 17.24 8.50
N MET A 229 -1.71 16.99 7.26
CA MET A 229 -0.34 16.77 6.84
C MET A 229 0.04 17.89 5.86
N SER A 230 1.15 18.56 6.10
CA SER A 230 1.62 19.64 5.23
C SER A 230 3.13 19.56 5.07
N ALA A 231 3.61 19.92 3.89
CA ALA A 231 5.02 19.90 3.58
C ALA A 231 5.47 21.12 2.80
N ALA A 232 6.69 21.56 3.07
CA ALA A 232 7.30 22.74 2.47
C ALA A 232 8.82 22.56 2.37
N LEU A 233 9.47 23.37 1.54
CA LEU A 233 10.87 23.68 1.73
C LEU A 233 11.02 24.78 2.78
N GLU A 234 12.01 24.62 3.66
CA GLU A 234 12.44 25.64 4.62
C GLU A 234 13.97 25.65 4.71
N ALA A 235 14.58 26.76 4.27
CA ALA A 235 16.03 26.92 4.20
C ALA A 235 16.72 25.77 3.42
N GLY A 236 16.15 25.38 2.28
CA GLY A 236 16.70 24.35 1.40
C GLY A 236 16.53 22.91 1.92
N ARG A 237 15.75 22.70 2.98
CA ARG A 237 15.44 21.38 3.55
C ARG A 237 13.96 21.07 3.39
N PHE A 238 13.62 19.80 3.20
CA PHE A 238 12.23 19.38 3.22
C PHE A 238 11.73 19.33 4.66
N LYS A 239 10.62 20.01 4.92
CA LYS A 239 9.91 20.01 6.19
C LYS A 239 8.55 19.36 6.01
N LEU A 240 8.24 18.38 6.84
CA LEU A 240 6.92 17.78 6.96
C LEU A 240 6.35 18.10 8.35
N VAL A 241 5.10 18.56 8.40
CA VAL A 241 4.35 18.78 9.64
C VAL A 241 3.11 17.90 9.59
N LEU A 242 2.99 17.01 10.58
CA LEU A 242 1.86 16.12 10.78
C LEU A 242 1.14 16.49 12.07
N ASN A 243 -0.17 16.72 12.00
CA ASN A 243 -1.04 16.92 13.14
C ASN A 243 -2.18 15.90 13.08
N LEU A 244 -2.26 15.02 14.08
CA LEU A 244 -3.32 14.01 14.22
C LEU A 244 -4.27 14.31 15.39
N GLY A 245 -4.29 15.56 15.87
CA GLY A 245 -5.07 16.01 17.03
C GLY A 245 -4.31 16.00 18.36
N ASP A 246 -3.10 15.41 18.39
CA ASP A 246 -2.20 15.34 19.54
C ASP A 246 -1.07 16.39 19.50
N GLY A 247 -1.17 17.38 18.60
CA GLY A 247 -0.17 18.41 18.36
C GLY A 247 0.64 18.19 17.08
N ASN A 248 1.61 19.06 16.85
CA ASN A 248 2.43 19.03 15.63
C ASN A 248 3.67 18.15 15.81
N LYS A 249 3.82 17.16 14.92
CA LYS A 249 5.06 16.39 14.73
C LYS A 249 5.77 16.95 13.51
N VAL A 250 7.04 17.32 13.65
CA VAL A 250 7.83 18.00 12.61
C VAL A 250 9.03 17.15 12.24
N PHE A 251 9.22 16.95 10.93
CA PHE A 251 10.35 16.21 10.37
C PHE A 251 11.11 17.10 9.40
N PHE A 252 12.44 17.02 9.43
CA PHE A 252 13.31 17.68 8.47
C PHE A 252 14.22 16.64 7.82
N VAL A 253 14.30 16.65 6.49
CA VAL A 253 15.24 15.80 5.73
C VAL A 253 15.84 16.55 4.56
N GLY A 254 17.00 16.05 4.12
CA GLY A 254 17.77 16.65 3.03
C GLY A 254 18.41 17.99 3.42
N GLN A 255 19.31 18.45 2.55
CA GLN A 255 19.95 19.77 2.60
C GLN A 255 20.25 20.21 1.19
N GLY A 256 20.15 21.52 0.91
CA GLY A 256 20.46 22.07 -0.41
C GLY A 256 19.53 21.58 -1.52
N LEU A 257 18.27 21.25 -1.21
CA LEU A 257 17.28 20.76 -2.19
C LEU A 257 16.83 21.83 -3.21
N ASN A 258 17.43 23.01 -3.15
CA ASN A 258 17.17 24.17 -3.99
C ASN A 258 18.37 24.49 -4.90
N ASP A 259 19.04 23.46 -5.40
CA ASP A 259 20.24 23.48 -6.24
C ASP A 259 19.94 23.44 -7.76
N ASP A 260 18.68 23.65 -8.15
CA ASP A 260 18.20 23.43 -9.51
C ASP A 260 18.50 22.02 -10.06
N GLN A 261 18.46 21.00 -9.19
CA GLN A 261 18.45 19.59 -9.59
C GLN A 261 17.14 18.91 -9.16
N TRP A 262 16.83 17.78 -9.79
CA TRP A 262 15.68 16.98 -9.40
C TRP A 262 15.97 16.20 -8.11
N HIS A 263 15.12 16.38 -7.11
CA HIS A 263 15.12 15.62 -5.86
C HIS A 263 13.82 14.85 -5.70
N THR A 264 13.92 13.64 -5.17
CA THR A 264 12.76 12.81 -4.81
C THR A 264 12.59 12.81 -3.31
N LEU A 265 11.36 13.05 -2.88
CA LEU A 265 10.93 13.00 -1.50
C LEU A 265 9.94 11.87 -1.33
N HIS A 266 10.10 11.10 -0.25
CA HIS A 266 9.24 9.98 0.07
C HIS A 266 8.82 10.05 1.53
N VAL A 267 7.51 10.00 1.74
CA VAL A 267 6.86 9.98 3.05
C VAL A 267 6.09 8.66 3.15
N THR A 268 6.45 7.85 4.12
CA THR A 268 5.72 6.62 4.47
C THR A 268 5.16 6.77 5.88
N ARG A 269 3.83 6.71 6.02
CA ARG A 269 3.15 6.65 7.32
C ARG A 269 2.48 5.31 7.52
N ARG A 270 2.63 4.73 8.71
CA ARG A 270 1.94 3.51 9.15
C ARG A 270 1.46 3.72 10.59
N GLY A 271 0.20 4.13 10.75
CA GLY A 271 -0.36 4.55 12.04
C GLY A 271 0.39 5.75 12.62
N GLN A 272 1.07 5.54 13.75
CA GLN A 272 1.92 6.56 14.38
C GLN A 272 3.38 6.53 13.88
N SER A 273 3.78 5.49 13.15
CA SER A 273 5.13 5.37 12.60
C SER A 273 5.27 6.22 11.34
N MET A 274 6.38 6.94 11.25
CA MET A 274 6.72 7.83 10.15
C MET A 274 8.14 7.53 9.68
N ASP A 275 8.31 7.37 8.37
CA ASP A 275 9.60 7.34 7.69
C ASP A 275 9.57 8.42 6.59
N VAL A 276 10.57 9.31 6.62
CA VAL A 276 10.66 10.45 5.70
C VAL A 276 12.07 10.45 5.13
N LYS A 277 12.18 10.51 3.80
CA LYS A 277 13.47 10.43 3.11
C LYS A 277 13.55 11.42 1.94
N SER A 278 14.79 11.81 1.61
CA SER A 278 15.12 12.63 0.45
C SER A 278 16.31 12.02 -0.32
N ARG A 279 16.26 12.04 -1.66
CA ARG A 279 17.33 11.54 -2.54
C ARG A 279 17.50 12.46 -3.74
N LEU A 280 18.75 12.68 -4.17
CA LEU A 280 19.07 13.36 -5.43
C LEU A 280 18.79 12.41 -6.60
N GLY A 281 17.78 12.73 -7.42
CA GLY A 281 17.21 11.83 -8.43
C GLY A 281 16.70 10.51 -7.84
N GLY A 282 15.98 9.72 -8.64
CA GLY A 282 15.70 8.33 -8.26
C GLY A 282 14.55 8.11 -7.29
N ASP A 283 14.10 6.86 -7.14
CA ASP A 283 13.16 6.43 -6.13
C ASP A 283 13.95 5.77 -4.99
N PHE A 284 13.26 5.43 -3.91
CA PHE A 284 13.84 4.79 -2.72
C PHE A 284 13.79 3.27 -2.79
#